data_AF-A0A397TYN5-F1
#
_entry.id   AF-A0A397TYN5-F1
#
_cell.length_a   1.000
_cell.length_b   1.000
_cell.length_c   1.000
_cell.angle_alpha   90.00
_cell.angle_beta   90.00
_cell.angle_gamma   90.00
#
_symmetry.space_group_name_H-M   'P 1'
#
loop_
_entity.id
_entity.type
_entity.pdbx_description
1 polymer ?
#
loop_
_entity_poly.entity_id
_entity_poly.type
_entity_poly.pdbx_seq_one_letter_code
_entity_poly.pdbx_strand_id
1 'polypeptide(L)'
;METKEKPNHTIEEIARQDYIDNVLIKLAPNNLRYLTKAERFLEYGICPEPCNAIRFQRAFSTWTSGNLEIDFFIQNAQIHATNRWLVLEWYPWETFFEIEKIGEGDYGTVFRAKTRIGEICRWDYQTNAWRRSFKFFSKNDGKYIYKEHVALKTFGHPTSLSTDLLKEAKKLQRWAYQNSDWATLYGFTKNEITGQYFLVLWYFENGDLHKQLQQGTGGWREKLNIIRRIAFIWIRFIRQE
;
A
#
# COMPACT_ATOMS: atom_id res chain seq x y z
N MET A 1 45.08 16.15 20.17
CA MET A 1 44.06 16.56 19.18
C MET A 1 43.90 15.41 18.22
N GLU A 2 42.87 14.59 18.39
CA GLU A 2 42.41 13.69 17.33
C GLU A 2 40.94 14.01 17.13
N THR A 3 40.67 14.77 16.07
CA THR A 3 39.33 15.00 15.55
C THR A 3 38.85 13.70 14.95
N LYS A 4 38.03 12.95 15.71
CA LYS A 4 37.22 11.87 15.14
C LYS A 4 36.19 12.50 14.20
N GLU A 5 36.46 12.46 12.90
CA GLU A 5 35.43 12.70 11.89
C GLU A 5 34.28 11.72 12.12
N LYS A 6 33.08 12.26 12.31
CA LYS A 6 31.84 11.46 12.35
C LYS A 6 31.61 10.86 10.95
N PRO A 7 31.06 9.65 10.84
CA PRO A 7 30.79 9.06 9.54
C PRO A 7 29.77 9.92 8.80
N ASN A 8 30.09 10.26 7.56
CA ASN A 8 29.19 10.93 6.65
C ASN A 8 28.07 9.93 6.31
N HIS A 9 26.92 10.04 6.99
CA HIS A 9 25.78 9.17 6.75
C HIS A 9 25.35 9.30 5.28
N THR A 10 25.29 8.17 4.58
CA THR A 10 24.81 8.14 3.20
C THR A 10 23.35 8.62 3.13
N ILE A 11 22.93 9.21 2.02
CA ILE A 11 21.54 9.71 1.84
C ILE A 11 20.51 8.61 2.14
N GLU A 12 20.86 7.35 1.84
CA GLU A 12 20.05 6.17 2.14
C GLU A 12 19.92 5.90 3.65
N GLU A 13 20.99 6.07 4.43
CA GLU A 13 20.97 5.94 5.89
C GLU A 13 20.17 7.06 6.54
N ILE A 14 20.26 8.29 6.01
CA ILE A 14 19.48 9.44 6.48
C ILE A 14 17.99 9.25 6.17
N ALA A 15 17.64 8.82 4.95
CA ALA A 15 16.26 8.52 4.57
C ALA A 15 15.68 7.35 5.38
N ARG A 16 16.52 6.36 5.72
CA ARG A 16 16.16 5.25 6.60
C ARG A 16 15.90 5.69 8.02
N GLN A 17 16.78 6.51 8.57
CA GLN A 17 16.63 7.03 9.93
C GLN A 17 15.42 7.96 10.05
N ASP A 18 15.20 8.84 9.06
CA ASP A 18 14.04 9.74 9.02
C ASP A 18 12.71 8.95 8.97
N TYR A 19 12.64 7.87 8.19
CA TYR A 19 11.45 7.02 8.17
C TYR A 19 11.24 6.24 9.48
N ILE A 20 12.30 5.71 10.10
CA ILE A 20 12.22 5.04 11.40
C ILE A 20 11.65 6.03 12.44
N ASP A 21 12.22 7.23 12.50
CA ASP A 21 11.89 8.21 13.52
C ASP A 21 10.52 8.87 13.30
N ASN A 22 10.17 9.17 12.04
CA ASN A 22 8.94 9.90 11.72
C ASN A 22 7.76 9.03 11.30
N VAL A 23 8.00 7.79 10.90
CA VAL A 23 6.94 6.85 10.52
C VAL A 23 6.83 5.74 11.54
N LEU A 24 7.85 4.90 11.78
CA LEU A 24 7.71 3.73 12.65
C LEU A 24 7.54 4.07 14.14
N ILE A 25 8.36 4.97 14.69
CA ILE A 25 8.30 5.35 16.12
C ILE A 25 7.00 6.12 16.43
N LYS A 26 6.57 7.03 15.54
CA LYS A 26 5.27 7.74 15.67
C LYS A 26 4.06 6.82 15.41
N LEU A 27 4.25 5.69 14.73
CA LEU A 27 3.19 4.72 14.41
C LEU A 27 2.82 3.78 15.56
N ALA A 28 3.71 3.60 16.54
CA ALA A 28 3.55 2.60 17.58
C ALA A 28 3.66 3.16 19.01
N PRO A 29 2.87 4.18 19.45
CA PRO A 29 3.01 4.66 20.81
C PRO A 29 2.67 3.60 21.87
N ASN A 30 1.85 2.58 21.55
CA ASN A 30 1.28 1.68 22.57
C ASN A 30 1.02 0.23 22.12
N ASN A 31 1.72 -0.32 21.12
CA ASN A 31 1.54 -1.74 20.78
C ASN A 31 2.84 -2.47 20.48
N LEU A 32 3.67 -2.59 21.53
CA LEU A 32 4.89 -3.41 21.60
C LEU A 32 4.71 -4.90 21.25
N ARG A 33 3.48 -5.38 21.04
CA ARG A 33 3.19 -6.81 20.81
C ARG A 33 3.40 -7.26 19.36
N TYR A 34 3.33 -6.35 18.38
CA TYR A 34 3.50 -6.67 16.95
C TYR A 34 4.90 -6.37 16.39
N LEU A 35 5.72 -5.69 17.18
CA LEU A 35 7.05 -5.22 16.83
C LEU A 35 8.12 -6.34 16.77
N THR A 36 7.86 -7.50 17.36
CA THR A 36 8.91 -8.47 17.69
C THR A 36 9.48 -9.37 16.57
N LYS A 37 8.91 -9.40 15.35
CA LYS A 37 9.46 -10.23 14.24
C LYS A 37 10.31 -9.44 13.24
N ALA A 38 9.88 -8.23 12.88
CA ALA A 38 10.63 -7.38 11.95
C ALA A 38 11.86 -6.77 12.64
N GLU A 39 11.74 -6.37 13.90
CA GLU A 39 12.87 -5.84 14.69
C GLU A 39 13.95 -6.90 14.93
N ARG A 40 13.57 -8.16 15.23
CA ARG A 40 14.56 -9.26 15.35
C ARG A 40 15.29 -9.58 14.05
N PHE A 41 14.65 -9.39 12.90
CA PHE A 41 15.31 -9.50 11.61
C PHE A 41 16.32 -8.35 11.40
N LEU A 42 15.97 -7.12 11.78
CA LEU A 42 16.83 -5.95 11.62
C LEU A 42 18.01 -5.92 12.61
N GLU A 43 17.79 -6.36 13.84
CA GLU A 43 18.77 -6.31 14.93
C GLU A 43 19.68 -7.55 14.97
N TYR A 44 19.16 -8.73 14.62
CA TYR A 44 19.88 -10.00 14.74
C TYR A 44 19.97 -10.81 13.44
N GLY A 45 19.33 -10.38 12.34
CA GLY A 45 19.27 -11.15 11.09
C GLY A 45 18.38 -12.40 11.17
N ILE A 46 17.65 -12.59 12.28
CA ILE A 46 16.88 -13.82 12.54
C ILE A 46 15.43 -13.59 12.10
N CYS A 47 15.13 -13.95 10.86
CA CYS A 47 13.77 -14.24 10.46
C CYS A 47 13.62 -15.76 10.35
N PRO A 48 12.79 -16.42 11.19
CA PRO A 48 12.64 -17.86 11.11
C PRO A 48 12.11 -18.22 9.72
N GLU A 49 12.84 -19.09 9.02
CA GLU A 49 12.35 -19.64 7.77
C GLU A 49 11.05 -20.40 8.04
N PRO A 50 10.02 -20.17 7.23
CA PRO A 50 10.04 -19.34 6.03
C PRO A 50 9.70 -17.85 6.25
N CYS A 51 10.62 -16.95 5.84
CA CYS A 51 10.46 -15.49 5.95
C CYS A 51 10.16 -14.78 4.63
N ASN A 52 9.03 -14.07 4.53
CA ASN A 52 8.70 -13.29 3.32
C ASN A 52 9.64 -12.09 3.11
N ALA A 53 10.14 -11.45 4.17
CA ALA A 53 11.02 -10.29 4.08
C ALA A 53 12.33 -10.63 3.33
N ILE A 54 12.97 -11.77 3.64
CA ILE A 54 14.18 -12.23 2.95
C ILE A 54 13.89 -12.52 1.47
N ARG A 55 12.72 -13.10 1.17
CA ARG A 55 12.30 -13.38 -0.22
C ARG A 55 12.14 -12.08 -1.02
N PHE A 56 11.52 -11.06 -0.43
CA PHE A 56 11.39 -9.74 -1.05
C PHE A 56 12.76 -9.08 -1.24
N GLN A 57 13.61 -9.08 -0.22
CA GLN A 57 14.93 -8.45 -0.27
C GLN A 57 15.79 -9.00 -1.42
N ARG A 58 15.74 -10.31 -1.67
CA ARG A 58 16.44 -10.95 -2.79
C ARG A 58 15.94 -10.49 -4.17
N ALA A 59 14.71 -9.98 -4.26
CA ALA A 59 14.09 -9.50 -5.49
C ALA A 59 14.21 -7.98 -5.69
N PHE A 60 14.81 -7.23 -4.76
CA PHE A 60 14.87 -5.77 -4.87
C PHE A 60 15.69 -5.27 -6.06
N SER A 61 16.68 -6.03 -6.50
CA SER A 61 17.47 -5.72 -7.69
C SER A 61 16.77 -6.10 -9.01
N THR A 62 15.61 -6.76 -8.97
CA THR A 62 14.92 -7.25 -10.18
C THR A 62 13.89 -6.28 -10.73
N TRP A 63 13.59 -5.19 -10.02
CA TRP A 63 12.63 -4.18 -10.44
C TRP A 63 13.00 -2.81 -9.87
N THR A 64 12.58 -1.75 -10.56
CA THR A 64 12.64 -0.36 -10.09
C THR A 64 11.46 0.39 -10.69
N SER A 65 10.96 1.39 -9.97
CA SER A 65 9.98 2.35 -10.49
C SER A 65 10.61 3.48 -11.30
N GLY A 66 11.94 3.60 -11.28
CA GLY A 66 12.65 4.80 -11.73
C GLY A 66 12.55 5.97 -10.76
N ASN A 67 12.00 5.77 -9.54
CA ASN A 67 11.95 6.74 -8.47
C ASN A 67 12.42 6.10 -7.15
N LEU A 68 13.56 6.57 -6.63
CA LEU A 68 14.18 6.01 -5.41
C LEU A 68 13.29 6.12 -4.17
N GLU A 69 12.47 7.17 -4.05
CA GLU A 69 11.57 7.33 -2.89
C GLU A 69 10.44 6.31 -2.91
N ILE A 70 9.88 6.02 -4.09
CA ILE A 70 8.83 5.00 -4.28
C ILE A 70 9.44 3.61 -4.06
N ASP A 71 10.61 3.33 -4.65
CA ASP A 71 11.29 2.06 -4.48
C ASP A 71 11.57 1.78 -3.00
N PHE A 72 12.15 2.75 -2.30
CA PHE A 72 12.40 2.68 -0.87
C PHE A 72 11.11 2.46 -0.08
N PHE A 73 10.03 3.18 -0.40
CA PHE A 73 8.75 3.03 0.30
C PHE A 73 8.15 1.63 0.14
N ILE A 74 8.16 1.07 -1.08
CA ILE A 74 7.67 -0.28 -1.36
C ILE A 74 8.55 -1.33 -0.66
N GLN A 75 9.87 -1.25 -0.82
CA GLN A 75 10.82 -2.20 -0.22
C GLN A 75 10.69 -2.24 1.30
N ASN A 76 10.53 -1.09 1.95
CA ASN A 76 10.29 -1.03 3.38
C ASN A 76 8.96 -1.65 3.78
N ALA A 77 7.88 -1.35 3.06
CA ALA A 77 6.59 -1.98 3.33
C ALA A 77 6.67 -3.51 3.22
N GLN A 78 7.43 -4.03 2.24
CA GLN A 78 7.64 -5.47 2.03
C GLN A 78 8.44 -6.14 3.16
N ILE A 79 9.51 -5.52 3.66
CA ILE A 79 10.31 -6.06 4.78
C ILE A 79 9.51 -6.06 6.09
N HIS A 80 8.71 -5.03 6.33
CA HIS A 80 7.97 -4.84 7.58
C HIS A 80 6.53 -5.35 7.53
N ALA A 81 6.13 -6.01 6.44
CA ALA A 81 4.80 -6.57 6.30
C ALA A 81 4.60 -7.74 7.27
N THR A 82 3.75 -7.55 8.27
CA THR A 82 3.38 -8.61 9.22
C THR A 82 2.29 -9.54 8.66
N ASN A 83 1.61 -9.12 7.60
CA ASN A 83 0.62 -9.88 6.87
C ASN A 83 0.57 -9.43 5.39
N ARG A 84 -0.13 -10.22 4.55
CA ARG A 84 -0.23 -9.97 3.09
C ARG A 84 -0.88 -8.63 2.70
N TRP A 85 -1.70 -8.04 3.56
CA TRP A 85 -2.41 -6.78 3.29
C TRP A 85 -1.51 -5.56 3.46
N LEU A 86 -0.35 -5.73 4.08
CA LEU A 86 0.63 -4.65 4.27
C LEU A 86 1.72 -4.66 3.21
N VAL A 87 1.74 -5.68 2.35
CA VAL A 87 2.67 -5.80 1.25
C VAL A 87 2.25 -4.83 0.15
N LEU A 88 3.15 -3.92 -0.20
CA LEU A 88 3.02 -3.08 -1.38
C LEU A 88 3.82 -3.69 -2.53
N GLU A 89 3.35 -3.47 -3.76
CA GLU A 89 3.98 -3.98 -4.97
C GLU A 89 4.19 -2.87 -6.00
N TRP A 90 5.27 -3.00 -6.78
CA TRP A 90 5.40 -2.28 -8.04
C TRP A 90 4.67 -3.06 -9.13
N TYR A 91 3.70 -2.42 -9.78
CA TYR A 91 2.96 -2.99 -10.89
C TYR A 91 3.47 -2.41 -12.20
N PRO A 92 4.01 -3.23 -13.12
CA PRO A 92 4.29 -2.80 -14.48
C PRO A 92 2.99 -2.33 -15.15
N TRP A 93 3.05 -1.23 -15.90
CA TRP A 93 1.85 -0.58 -16.45
C TRP A 93 1.06 -1.47 -17.41
N GLU A 94 1.76 -2.30 -18.18
CA GLU A 94 1.21 -3.26 -19.15
C GLU A 94 0.37 -4.37 -18.53
N THR A 95 0.38 -4.49 -17.19
CA THR A 95 -0.49 -5.42 -16.46
C THR A 95 -1.92 -4.90 -16.38
N PHE A 96 -2.14 -3.60 -16.61
CA PHE A 96 -3.45 -2.98 -16.61
C PHE A 96 -4.05 -2.88 -18.02
N PHE A 97 -5.36 -3.04 -18.11
CA PHE A 97 -6.12 -2.92 -19.35
C PHE A 97 -7.55 -2.45 -19.06
N GLU A 98 -8.31 -2.08 -20.10
CA GLU A 98 -9.63 -1.46 -19.95
C GLU A 98 -9.60 -0.27 -18.98
N ILE A 99 -8.63 0.63 -19.19
CA ILE A 99 -8.39 1.79 -18.34
C ILE A 99 -9.38 2.91 -18.73
N GLU A 100 -10.28 3.24 -17.82
CA GLU A 100 -11.35 4.23 -18.00
C GLU A 100 -11.24 5.32 -16.93
N LYS A 101 -11.28 6.59 -17.33
CA LYS A 101 -11.34 7.71 -16.38
C LYS A 101 -12.73 7.76 -15.74
N ILE A 102 -12.80 7.69 -14.41
CA ILE A 102 -14.07 7.66 -13.67
C ILE A 102 -14.32 8.91 -12.82
N GLY A 103 -13.29 9.76 -12.64
CA GLY A 103 -13.44 11.02 -11.93
C GLY A 103 -12.17 11.86 -11.93
N GLU A 104 -12.32 13.18 -11.79
CA GLU A 104 -11.25 14.16 -11.64
C GLU A 104 -11.75 15.29 -10.73
N GLY A 105 -10.83 15.82 -9.93
CA GLY A 105 -11.04 17.03 -9.14
C GLY A 105 -9.72 17.50 -8.54
N ASP A 106 -9.81 18.41 -7.56
CA ASP A 106 -8.64 19.04 -6.92
C ASP A 106 -7.69 18.04 -6.24
N TYR A 107 -8.18 16.84 -5.91
CA TYR A 107 -7.43 15.77 -5.26
C TYR A 107 -6.89 14.71 -6.25
N GLY A 108 -6.85 15.05 -7.53
CA GLY A 108 -6.32 14.21 -8.60
C GLY A 108 -7.39 13.55 -9.48
N THR A 109 -6.91 12.72 -10.40
CA THR A 109 -7.72 11.94 -11.34
C THR A 109 -7.72 10.48 -10.93
N VAL A 110 -8.88 9.84 -11.03
CA VAL A 110 -9.08 8.41 -10.76
C VAL A 110 -9.54 7.70 -12.02
N PHE A 111 -8.91 6.56 -12.28
CA PHE A 111 -9.27 5.64 -13.35
C PHE A 111 -9.70 4.31 -12.74
N ARG A 112 -10.64 3.63 -13.38
CA ARG A 112 -10.89 2.20 -13.20
C ARG A 112 -10.06 1.44 -14.20
N ALA A 113 -9.46 0.33 -13.80
CA ALA A 113 -8.76 -0.57 -14.71
C ALA A 113 -8.95 -2.01 -14.28
N LYS A 114 -8.84 -2.95 -15.23
CA LYS A 114 -8.62 -4.37 -14.92
C LYS A 114 -7.14 -4.66 -14.80
N THR A 115 -6.77 -5.59 -13.93
CA THR A 115 -5.40 -6.08 -13.77
C THR A 115 -5.27 -7.54 -14.20
N ARG A 116 -4.17 -7.88 -14.87
CA ARG A 116 -3.79 -9.26 -15.22
C ARG A 116 -3.11 -10.00 -14.06
N ILE A 117 -2.72 -9.28 -13.02
CA ILE A 117 -1.98 -9.81 -11.87
C ILE A 117 -2.79 -9.60 -10.59
N GLY A 118 -3.08 -10.69 -9.89
CA GLY A 118 -3.74 -10.66 -8.58
C GLY A 118 -2.77 -10.35 -7.44
N GLU A 119 -3.32 -10.02 -6.28
CA GLU A 119 -2.52 -9.73 -5.09
C GLU A 119 -1.76 -10.98 -4.60
N ILE A 120 -0.56 -10.76 -4.05
CA ILE A 120 0.20 -11.80 -3.36
C ILE A 120 -0.61 -12.40 -2.21
N CYS A 121 -0.75 -13.73 -2.22
CA CYS A 121 -1.40 -14.50 -1.17
C CYS A 121 -0.44 -15.08 -0.16
N ARG A 122 0.49 -15.87 -0.66
CA ARG A 122 1.48 -16.62 0.11
C ARG A 122 2.58 -17.08 -0.83
N TRP A 123 3.71 -17.42 -0.25
CA TRP A 123 4.75 -18.14 -0.98
C TRP A 123 4.30 -19.58 -1.24
N ASP A 124 4.58 -20.07 -2.44
CA ASP A 124 4.38 -21.46 -2.84
C ASP A 124 5.75 -22.15 -2.90
N TYR A 125 5.97 -23.11 -1.99
CA TYR A 125 7.26 -23.81 -1.86
C TYR A 125 7.53 -24.85 -2.94
N GLN A 126 6.48 -25.29 -3.65
CA GLN A 126 6.64 -26.28 -4.73
C GLN A 126 7.14 -25.58 -5.99
N THR A 127 6.59 -24.41 -6.27
CA THR A 127 6.93 -23.61 -7.46
C THR A 127 8.01 -22.56 -7.20
N ASN A 128 8.37 -22.31 -5.93
CA ASN A 128 9.23 -21.20 -5.53
C ASN A 128 8.78 -19.85 -6.11
N ALA A 129 7.47 -19.60 -6.04
CA ALA A 129 6.86 -18.38 -6.57
C ALA A 129 5.77 -17.84 -5.64
N TRP A 130 5.44 -16.56 -5.82
CA TRP A 130 4.30 -15.95 -5.15
C TRP A 130 2.99 -16.47 -5.74
N ARG A 131 2.16 -17.11 -4.92
CA ARG A 131 0.79 -17.45 -5.30
C ARG A 131 -0.07 -16.18 -5.26
N ARG A 132 -0.76 -15.89 -6.36
CA ARG A 132 -1.61 -14.71 -6.53
C ARG A 132 -3.09 -15.10 -6.67
N SER A 133 -4.00 -14.21 -6.31
CA SER A 133 -5.45 -14.44 -6.45
C SER A 133 -6.20 -13.13 -6.62
N PHE A 134 -7.25 -13.15 -7.44
CA PHE A 134 -8.28 -12.11 -7.49
C PHE A 134 -9.45 -12.42 -6.55
N LYS A 135 -9.56 -13.67 -6.09
CA LYS A 135 -10.73 -14.20 -5.38
C LYS A 135 -10.44 -14.37 -3.90
N PHE A 136 -11.28 -13.77 -3.07
CA PHE A 136 -11.15 -13.75 -1.61
C PHE A 136 -12.48 -14.04 -0.94
N PHE A 137 -12.48 -14.81 0.13
CA PHE A 137 -13.71 -15.08 0.88
C PHE A 137 -13.89 -14.07 2.01
N SER A 138 -14.98 -13.30 1.99
CA SER A 138 -15.41 -12.45 3.09
C SER A 138 -16.17 -13.30 4.11
N LYS A 139 -15.58 -13.51 5.29
CA LYS A 139 -16.28 -14.19 6.39
C LYS A 139 -17.47 -13.39 6.91
N ASN A 140 -17.42 -12.06 6.78
CA ASN A 140 -18.47 -11.17 7.27
C ASN A 140 -19.73 -11.25 6.42
N ASP A 141 -19.55 -11.35 5.09
CA ASP A 141 -20.66 -11.32 4.13
C ASP A 141 -21.02 -12.72 3.60
N GLY A 142 -20.22 -13.74 3.95
CA GLY A 142 -20.35 -15.11 3.45
C GLY A 142 -20.15 -15.24 1.93
N LYS A 143 -19.51 -14.24 1.29
CA LYS A 143 -19.42 -14.09 -0.16
C LYS A 143 -17.98 -14.00 -0.64
N TYR A 144 -17.78 -14.40 -1.90
CA TYR A 144 -16.53 -14.14 -2.60
C TYR A 144 -16.47 -12.71 -3.11
N ILE A 145 -15.35 -12.05 -2.85
CA ILE A 145 -14.96 -10.75 -3.41
C ILE A 145 -13.97 -11.03 -4.54
N TYR A 146 -14.22 -10.42 -5.70
CA TYR A 146 -13.33 -10.44 -6.85
C TYR A 146 -12.67 -9.06 -6.96
N LYS A 147 -11.35 -9.07 -7.08
CA LYS A 147 -10.51 -7.86 -7.12
C LYS A 147 -9.80 -7.73 -8.47
N GLU A 148 -10.51 -8.08 -9.54
CA GLU A 148 -10.00 -7.95 -10.91
C GLU A 148 -9.93 -6.48 -11.34
N HIS A 149 -10.77 -5.62 -10.78
CA HIS A 149 -10.74 -4.19 -10.98
C HIS A 149 -9.94 -3.48 -9.88
N VAL A 150 -9.16 -2.48 -10.30
CA VAL A 150 -8.40 -1.57 -9.43
C VAL A 150 -8.76 -0.13 -9.76
N ALA A 151 -8.57 0.74 -8.77
CA ALA A 151 -8.60 2.18 -8.97
C ALA A 151 -7.15 2.68 -9.12
N LEU A 152 -6.86 3.37 -10.23
CA LEU A 152 -5.58 4.03 -10.45
C LEU A 152 -5.76 5.52 -10.17
N LYS A 153 -5.10 6.05 -9.14
CA LYS A 153 -5.19 7.48 -8.76
C LYS A 153 -3.88 8.19 -9.07
N THR A 154 -3.95 9.32 -9.78
CA THR A 154 -2.80 10.20 -10.08
C THR A 154 -3.12 11.65 -9.75
N PHE A 155 -2.09 12.48 -9.56
CA PHE A 155 -2.21 13.91 -9.18
C PHE A 155 -1.74 14.87 -10.30
N GLY A 156 -1.61 14.39 -11.53
CA GLY A 156 -1.62 15.24 -12.73
C GLY A 156 -0.32 15.95 -13.14
N HIS A 157 0.71 16.05 -12.30
CA HIS A 157 1.92 16.85 -12.63
C HIS A 157 3.26 16.06 -12.61
N PRO A 158 3.83 15.68 -13.78
CA PRO A 158 5.03 14.83 -13.90
C PRO A 158 6.24 15.20 -13.02
N THR A 159 6.38 16.47 -12.63
CA THR A 159 7.59 17.05 -12.01
C THR A 159 7.46 17.45 -10.54
N SER A 160 6.25 17.53 -9.96
CA SER A 160 6.04 17.84 -8.53
C SER A 160 5.48 16.65 -7.71
N LEU A 161 5.37 15.49 -8.36
CA LEU A 161 4.42 14.41 -8.06
C LEU A 161 4.81 13.46 -6.91
N SER A 162 6.07 13.40 -6.47
CA SER A 162 6.44 12.39 -5.45
C SER A 162 5.82 12.73 -4.09
N THR A 163 5.71 14.01 -3.73
CA THR A 163 5.32 14.43 -2.38
C THR A 163 3.85 14.15 -2.07
N ASP A 164 2.91 14.57 -2.90
CA ASP A 164 1.47 14.37 -2.64
C ASP A 164 1.06 12.90 -2.78
N LEU A 165 1.58 12.23 -3.81
CA LEU A 165 1.36 10.80 -4.03
C LEU A 165 1.88 9.97 -2.84
N LEU A 166 3.12 10.22 -2.40
CA LEU A 166 3.71 9.52 -1.25
C LEU A 166 3.06 9.92 0.07
N LYS A 167 2.63 11.18 0.24
CA LYS A 167 1.89 11.63 1.42
C LYS A 167 0.57 10.87 1.55
N GLU A 168 -0.17 10.72 0.45
CA GLU A 168 -1.39 9.92 0.41
C GLU A 168 -1.09 8.43 0.67
N ALA A 169 -0.09 7.86 0.00
CA ALA A 169 0.30 6.47 0.20
C ALA A 169 0.72 6.16 1.64
N LYS A 170 1.50 7.05 2.27
CA LYS A 170 1.88 6.95 3.68
C LYS A 170 0.66 6.91 4.58
N LYS A 171 -0.34 7.78 4.35
CA LYS A 171 -1.61 7.79 5.11
C LYS A 171 -2.38 6.46 4.96
N LEU A 172 -2.53 5.98 3.73
CA LEU A 172 -3.23 4.74 3.43
C LEU A 172 -2.54 3.52 4.07
N GLN A 173 -1.21 3.44 3.95
CA GLN A 173 -0.42 2.38 4.58
C GLN A 173 -0.56 2.43 6.11
N ARG A 174 -0.51 3.63 6.70
CA ARG A 174 -0.73 3.86 8.13
C ARG A 174 -2.05 3.27 8.61
N TRP A 175 -3.11 3.54 7.85
CA TRP A 175 -4.44 3.05 8.15
C TRP A 175 -4.52 1.53 8.06
N ALA A 176 -3.88 0.92 7.05
CA ALA A 176 -3.83 -0.53 6.89
C ALA A 176 -3.14 -1.22 8.08
N TYR A 177 -2.04 -0.66 8.57
CA TYR A 177 -1.34 -1.16 9.78
C TYR A 177 -2.24 -1.15 11.02
N GLN A 178 -3.03 -0.10 11.22
CA GLN A 178 -3.86 0.06 12.42
C GLN A 178 -5.13 -0.81 12.42
N ASN A 179 -5.69 -1.04 11.24
CA ASN A 179 -7.00 -1.69 11.12
C ASN A 179 -6.89 -3.16 10.71
N SER A 180 -5.72 -3.63 10.28
CA SER A 180 -5.42 -5.04 9.95
C SER A 180 -6.36 -5.72 8.94
N ASP A 181 -7.30 -4.97 8.35
CA ASP A 181 -8.34 -5.46 7.47
C ASP A 181 -8.35 -4.66 6.17
N TRP A 182 -8.37 -5.39 5.04
CA TRP A 182 -8.48 -4.92 3.66
C TRP A 182 -7.54 -3.78 3.27
N ALA A 183 -6.40 -4.12 2.68
CA ALA A 183 -5.52 -3.14 2.05
C ALA A 183 -6.29 -2.31 1.02
N THR A 184 -6.39 -1.01 1.24
CA THR A 184 -6.90 -0.06 0.24
C THR A 184 -5.83 0.25 -0.81
N LEU A 185 -4.55 0.16 -0.44
CA LEU A 185 -3.40 0.40 -1.30
C LEU A 185 -2.70 -0.92 -1.61
N TYR A 186 -2.59 -1.26 -2.90
CA TYR A 186 -1.82 -2.40 -3.38
C TYR A 186 -0.40 -2.02 -3.77
N GLY A 187 -0.19 -0.76 -4.13
CA GLY A 187 1.14 -0.24 -4.42
C GLY A 187 1.10 0.83 -5.50
N PHE A 188 2.04 0.77 -6.43
CA PHE A 188 2.30 1.86 -7.37
C PHE A 188 2.48 1.32 -8.80
N THR A 189 2.26 2.20 -9.76
CA THR A 189 2.60 1.98 -11.16
C THR A 189 2.98 3.30 -11.82
N LYS A 190 3.58 3.24 -13.00
CA LYS A 190 3.90 4.41 -13.81
C LYS A 190 3.56 4.14 -15.26
N ASN A 191 2.79 5.03 -15.85
CA ASN A 191 2.56 5.00 -17.29
C ASN A 191 3.84 5.42 -18.00
N GLU A 192 4.48 4.49 -18.71
CA GLU A 192 5.77 4.75 -19.39
C GLU A 192 5.65 5.75 -20.56
N ILE A 193 4.44 5.94 -21.11
CA ILE A 193 4.20 6.91 -22.19
C ILE A 193 4.09 8.32 -21.63
N THR A 194 3.32 8.51 -20.55
CA THR A 194 3.08 9.84 -19.97
C THR A 194 4.06 10.22 -18.87
N GLY A 195 4.83 9.24 -18.36
CA GLY A 195 5.71 9.39 -17.20
C GLY A 195 4.96 9.55 -15.87
N GLN A 196 3.63 9.48 -15.86
CA GLN A 196 2.83 9.72 -14.67
C GLN A 196 2.82 8.51 -13.74
N TYR A 197 3.01 8.76 -12.45
CA TYR A 197 2.84 7.77 -11.40
C TYR A 197 1.39 7.69 -10.92
N PHE A 198 1.00 6.49 -10.50
CA PHE A 198 -0.33 6.19 -9.99
C PHE A 198 -0.22 5.35 -8.71
N LEU A 199 -1.15 5.60 -7.78
CA LEU A 199 -1.48 4.65 -6.73
C LEU A 199 -2.38 3.56 -7.32
N VAL A 200 -2.08 2.31 -7.00
CA VAL A 200 -2.92 1.15 -7.31
C VAL A 200 -3.75 0.83 -6.08
N LEU A 201 -5.05 1.07 -6.16
CA LEU A 201 -5.98 1.00 -5.04
C LEU A 201 -7.06 -0.06 -5.26
N TRP A 202 -7.66 -0.53 -4.18
CA TRP A 202 -8.87 -1.35 -4.25
C TRP A 202 -10.00 -0.55 -4.94
N TYR A 203 -10.56 -1.11 -6.01
CA TYR A 203 -11.78 -0.59 -6.61
C TYR A 203 -13.02 -1.12 -5.87
N PHE A 204 -13.84 -0.21 -5.36
CA PHE A 204 -15.15 -0.55 -4.82
C PHE A 204 -16.14 -0.64 -5.98
N GLU A 205 -16.50 -1.85 -6.41
CA GLU A 205 -17.47 -2.11 -7.52
C GLU A 205 -18.80 -1.38 -7.34
N ASN A 206 -19.16 -1.21 -6.08
CA ASN A 206 -20.33 -0.51 -5.62
C ASN A 206 -20.31 1.01 -5.86
N GLY A 207 -19.19 1.54 -6.37
CA GLY A 207 -19.04 2.94 -6.78
C GLY A 207 -19.07 3.93 -5.62
N ASP A 208 -19.43 5.18 -5.97
CA ASP A 208 -19.62 6.27 -5.02
C ASP A 208 -20.77 5.97 -4.05
N LEU A 209 -20.52 6.19 -2.75
CA LEU A 209 -21.53 6.14 -1.70
C LEU A 209 -22.79 6.94 -2.11
N HIS A 210 -22.63 8.08 -2.79
CA HIS A 210 -23.74 8.89 -3.25
C HIS A 210 -24.66 8.12 -4.22
N LYS A 211 -24.08 7.41 -5.19
CA LYS A 211 -24.84 6.56 -6.13
C LYS A 211 -25.51 5.39 -5.40
N GLN A 212 -24.83 4.80 -4.42
CA GLN A 212 -25.42 3.71 -3.61
C GLN A 212 -26.59 4.16 -2.75
N LEU A 213 -26.48 5.36 -2.15
CA LEU A 213 -27.56 5.93 -1.34
C LEU A 213 -28.77 6.29 -2.21
N GLN A 214 -28.55 6.74 -3.45
CA GLN A 214 -29.62 7.02 -4.42
C GLN A 214 -30.28 5.77 -4.97
N GLN A 215 -29.52 4.69 -5.21
CA GLN A 215 -30.05 3.43 -5.78
C GLN A 215 -30.83 2.57 -4.78
N GLY A 216 -30.89 2.95 -3.51
CA GLY A 216 -31.70 2.28 -2.49
C GLY A 216 -31.20 0.88 -2.08
N THR A 217 -30.12 0.39 -2.67
CA THR A 217 -29.64 -0.99 -2.48
C THR A 217 -28.90 -1.15 -1.15
N GLY A 218 -29.49 -1.94 -0.26
CA GLY A 218 -28.86 -2.39 1.00
C GLY A 218 -29.73 -2.11 2.22
N GLY A 219 -29.81 -3.08 3.13
CA GLY A 219 -30.48 -2.90 4.42
C GLY A 219 -29.79 -1.80 5.23
N TRP A 220 -30.49 -1.21 6.21
CA TRP A 220 -29.95 -0.12 7.05
C TRP A 220 -28.56 -0.45 7.65
N ARG A 221 -28.28 -1.73 7.89
CA ARG A 221 -27.03 -2.26 8.43
C ARG A 221 -25.84 -2.12 7.47
N GLU A 222 -26.03 -2.33 6.17
CA GLU A 222 -25.00 -2.11 5.14
C GLU A 222 -24.74 -0.61 4.98
N LYS A 223 -25.79 0.22 4.95
CA LYS A 223 -25.68 1.68 4.91
C LYS A 223 -24.92 2.22 6.12
N LEU A 224 -25.23 1.73 7.33
CA LEU A 224 -24.52 2.09 8.55
C LEU A 224 -23.08 1.58 8.58
N ASN A 225 -22.78 0.43 7.97
CA ASN A 225 -21.41 -0.06 7.84
C ASN A 225 -20.58 0.80 6.88
N ILE A 226 -21.14 1.24 5.75
CA ILE A 226 -20.44 2.11 4.81
C ILE A 226 -20.26 3.52 5.38
N ILE A 227 -21.30 4.08 6.02
CA ILE A 227 -21.21 5.36 6.73
C ILE A 227 -20.25 5.26 7.91
N ARG A 228 -20.29 4.18 8.72
CA ARG A 228 -19.27 3.96 9.76
C ARG A 228 -17.89 3.89 9.15
N ARG A 229 -17.68 3.19 8.02
CA ARG A 229 -16.38 3.09 7.36
C ARG A 229 -15.85 4.45 6.91
N ILE A 230 -16.68 5.26 6.24
CA ILE A 230 -16.29 6.60 5.77
C ILE A 230 -16.15 7.58 6.93
N ALA A 231 -17.08 7.58 7.89
CA ALA A 231 -17.00 8.42 9.08
C ALA A 231 -15.81 8.03 9.98
N PHE A 232 -15.44 6.76 10.10
CA PHE A 232 -14.25 6.35 10.85
C PHE A 232 -12.96 6.80 10.17
N ILE A 233 -12.92 6.69 8.84
CA ILE A 233 -11.83 7.21 8.01
C ILE A 233 -11.73 8.73 8.25
N TRP A 234 -12.82 9.49 8.11
CA TRP A 234 -12.86 10.96 8.23
C TRP A 234 -12.68 11.51 9.65
N ILE A 235 -13.32 10.95 10.68
CA ILE A 235 -13.29 11.45 12.07
C ILE A 235 -11.88 11.36 12.69
N ARG A 236 -11.03 10.44 12.22
CA ARG A 236 -9.63 10.36 12.66
C ARG A 236 -8.65 11.13 11.79
N PHE A 237 -9.04 11.57 10.59
CA PHE A 237 -8.24 12.47 9.77
C PHE A 237 -8.17 13.89 10.35
N ILE A 238 -9.18 14.32 11.11
CA ILE A 238 -9.25 15.67 11.69
C ILE A 238 -8.47 15.81 13.03
N ARG A 239 -8.05 14.71 13.67
CA ARG A 239 -7.39 14.75 14.99
C ARG A 239 -5.85 14.72 14.95
N GLN A 240 -5.22 14.86 13.79
CA GLN A 240 -3.75 14.86 13.66
C GLN A 240 -3.17 16.02 12.82
N GLU A 241 -3.95 17.08 12.61
CA GLU A 241 -3.40 18.43 12.33
C GLU A 241 -3.22 19.17 13.66
#